data_AF-A0A8B6EFC7-F1
#
_entry.id   AF-A0A8B6EFC7-F1
#
_cell.length_a   1.000
_cell.length_b   1.000
_cell.length_c   1.000
_cell.angle_alpha   90.00
_cell.angle_beta   90.00
_cell.angle_gamma   90.00
#
_symmetry.space_group_name_H-M   'P 1'
#
loop_
_entity.id
_entity.type
_entity.pdbx_description
1 polymer ?
#
loop_
_entity_poly.entity_id
_entity_poly.type
_entity_poly.pdbx_seq_one_letter_code
_entity_poly.pdbx_strand_id
1 'polypeptide(L)'
;MTTAENSLPWSATFIKGTENFFEFPLNVRLTIFVIPVGFLFIVLGIVSSSWSESDSSRLGLWDHCSTLASYECCDSIINFLGKDTPGWIKTTSAFQIMSMFAAIGCGVAVITTMCVSKYKDNIKINKLVWMSYLITAFLLMISISVYGGTYHKEDWLKDHRLSGSFACATIAFFLYLCGGLAIIIMSFQGENKVEVVYIPKNEEPRPNSSLPSHYLWLAKRPIETPKYWTKFDNSKRIDEWISQNPSSLVHLVPASTRELSAIDKLVQMTWKEDLVGVGRDARGIDPLVYKKLQVIKVERVENAPLFEKYAENRAKLFRKVGRGVPFNKLEQTDNARRGRIITTSEDVLLRDVYPAVNEYYLFHGTPVEIVDAIVTQGLDARLNKRGMFGPAVYAAESSTKSDSYADSQQSRDIKSEKKMILLRMLLGEMFVLNSREVFQRPPCKTCRNDRCSDRSHDQGGNWFYDSVVVDGPWNFREFLVYELNMCYPEYVITYKRT
;
A
#
# COMPACT_ATOMS: atom_id res chain seq x y z
N MET A 1 -3.00 -1.79 -36.33
CA MET A 1 -2.61 -0.43 -35.87
C MET A 1 -2.69 -0.41 -34.36
N THR A 2 -1.54 -0.60 -33.72
CA THR A 2 -1.33 -0.59 -32.27
C THR A 2 -1.31 0.85 -31.77
N THR A 3 -2.17 1.20 -30.83
CA THR A 3 -2.17 2.51 -30.16
C THR A 3 -1.01 2.57 -29.16
N ALA A 4 -0.08 3.49 -29.42
CA ALA A 4 1.07 3.77 -28.58
C ALA A 4 0.62 4.32 -27.22
N GLU A 5 1.11 3.71 -26.14
CA GLU A 5 1.05 4.24 -24.79
C GLU A 5 1.85 5.55 -24.73
N ASN A 6 1.19 6.62 -24.26
CA ASN A 6 1.84 7.88 -23.92
C ASN A 6 2.80 7.66 -22.74
N SER A 7 4.05 7.34 -23.04
CA SER A 7 5.14 7.41 -22.08
C SER A 7 5.42 8.88 -21.75
N LEU A 8 5.45 9.20 -20.45
CA LEU A 8 5.90 10.51 -19.98
C LEU A 8 7.33 10.76 -20.48
N PRO A 9 7.69 12.00 -20.85
CA PRO A 9 9.06 12.33 -21.23
C PRO A 9 10.01 12.00 -20.07
N TRP A 10 11.17 11.41 -20.37
CA TRP A 10 12.16 10.94 -19.39
C TRP A 10 12.50 11.95 -18.30
N SER A 11 12.47 13.25 -18.63
CA SER A 11 12.68 14.35 -17.67
C SER A 11 11.62 14.42 -16.58
N ALA A 12 10.34 14.18 -16.91
CA ALA A 12 9.24 14.16 -15.94
C ALA A 12 9.29 12.90 -15.07
N THR A 13 9.72 11.76 -15.62
CA THR A 13 9.92 10.51 -14.87
C THR A 13 11.11 10.63 -13.89
N PHE A 14 12.18 11.33 -14.29
CA PHE A 14 13.34 11.58 -13.43
C PHE A 14 13.00 12.52 -12.26
N ILE A 15 12.26 13.61 -12.52
CA ILE A 15 11.78 14.53 -11.47
C ILE A 15 10.82 13.82 -10.50
N LYS A 16 9.96 12.94 -10.99
CA LYS A 16 9.10 12.11 -10.12
C LYS A 16 9.91 11.08 -9.31
N GLY A 17 11.02 10.59 -9.85
CA GLY A 17 11.96 9.71 -9.16
C GLY A 17 12.71 10.39 -8.01
N THR A 18 13.03 11.69 -8.12
CA THR A 18 13.67 12.45 -7.04
C THR A 18 12.71 12.81 -5.90
N GLU A 19 11.42 13.00 -6.19
CA GLU A 19 10.38 13.12 -5.15
C GLU A 19 10.21 11.80 -4.39
N ASN A 20 10.21 10.67 -5.10
CA ASN A 20 10.13 9.33 -4.51
C ASN A 20 11.39 8.97 -3.68
N PHE A 21 12.56 9.55 -3.97
CA PHE A 21 13.81 9.31 -3.21
C PHE A 21 13.62 9.59 -1.71
N PHE A 22 12.85 10.63 -1.37
CA PHE A 22 12.56 11.01 0.02
C PHE A 22 11.45 10.18 0.68
N GLU A 23 10.87 9.21 -0.03
CA GLU A 23 9.91 8.25 0.52
C GLU A 23 10.58 6.93 0.94
N PHE A 24 11.79 6.64 0.45
CA PHE A 24 12.50 5.42 0.83
C PHE A 24 13.01 5.48 2.28
N PRO A 25 13.04 4.37 3.01
CA PRO A 25 13.73 4.28 4.30
C PRO A 25 15.20 4.77 4.24
N LEU A 26 15.70 5.43 5.30
CA LEU A 26 17.03 6.04 5.35
C LEU A 26 18.16 5.08 4.93
N ASN A 27 18.05 3.84 5.35
CA ASN A 27 18.94 2.74 5.05
C ASN A 27 18.97 2.33 3.56
N VAL A 28 17.85 2.41 2.85
CA VAL A 28 17.80 2.20 1.38
C VAL A 28 18.51 3.35 0.66
N ARG A 29 18.30 4.58 1.13
CA ARG A 29 19.03 5.75 0.59
C ARG A 29 20.53 5.61 0.79
N LEU A 30 20.97 5.11 1.95
CA LEU A 30 22.39 4.85 2.21
C LEU A 30 22.98 3.84 1.22
N THR A 31 22.26 2.76 0.88
CA THR A 31 22.75 1.80 -0.13
C THR A 31 22.90 2.41 -1.53
N ILE A 32 22.07 3.38 -1.91
CA ILE A 32 22.20 4.10 -3.19
C ILE A 32 23.53 4.87 -3.27
N PHE A 33 24.01 5.41 -2.15
CA PHE A 33 25.32 6.10 -2.08
C PHE A 33 26.51 5.14 -2.04
N VAL A 34 26.32 3.88 -1.64
CA VAL A 34 27.40 2.88 -1.57
C VAL A 34 27.89 2.47 -2.96
N ILE A 35 27.01 2.42 -3.97
CA ILE A 35 27.36 2.02 -5.35
C ILE A 35 28.42 2.95 -5.99
N PRO A 36 28.23 4.28 -6.08
CA PRO A 36 29.22 5.14 -6.72
C PRO A 36 30.56 5.17 -5.98
N VAL A 37 30.53 5.07 -4.65
CA VAL A 37 31.75 5.00 -3.83
C VAL A 37 32.48 3.68 -4.06
N GLY A 38 31.78 2.55 -4.04
CA GLY A 38 32.35 1.23 -4.34
C GLY A 38 32.91 1.17 -5.75
N PHE A 39 32.19 1.69 -6.75
CA PHE A 39 32.63 1.78 -8.13
C PHE A 39 33.94 2.59 -8.27
N LEU A 40 34.04 3.73 -7.58
CA LEU A 40 35.27 4.53 -7.56
C LEU A 40 36.46 3.71 -7.04
N PHE A 41 36.28 2.95 -5.97
CA PHE A 41 37.34 2.08 -5.43
C PHE A 41 37.73 0.94 -6.38
N ILE A 42 36.78 0.39 -7.16
CA ILE A 42 37.10 -0.59 -8.21
C ILE A 42 37.97 0.07 -9.30
N VAL A 43 37.59 1.27 -9.75
CA VAL A 43 38.35 2.01 -10.77
C VAL A 43 39.75 2.35 -10.26
N LEU A 44 39.88 2.83 -9.02
CA LEU A 44 41.16 3.09 -8.39
C LEU A 44 42.00 1.81 -8.30
N GLY A 45 41.40 0.67 -7.95
CA GLY A 45 42.04 -0.63 -7.99
C GLY A 45 42.58 -0.97 -9.39
N ILE A 46 41.82 -0.74 -10.46
CA ILE A 46 42.24 -1.08 -11.82
C ILE A 46 43.32 -0.16 -12.37
N VAL A 47 43.18 1.15 -12.14
CA VAL A 47 43.97 2.19 -12.83
C VAL A 47 45.28 2.50 -12.11
N SER A 48 45.36 2.26 -10.80
CA SER A 48 46.58 2.55 -10.06
C SER A 48 47.60 1.42 -10.13
N SER A 49 48.87 1.80 -10.11
CA SER A 49 50.03 0.92 -10.29
C SER A 49 50.55 0.32 -8.96
N SER A 50 49.72 0.24 -7.91
CA SER A 50 50.14 -0.07 -6.54
C SER A 50 49.32 -1.19 -5.88
N TRP A 51 49.13 -2.31 -6.58
CA TRP A 51 48.60 -3.53 -5.95
C TRP A 51 49.58 -4.11 -4.95
N SER A 52 50.86 -4.06 -5.31
CA SER A 52 51.94 -4.29 -4.36
C SER A 52 53.07 -3.27 -4.59
N GLU A 53 53.83 -3.01 -3.53
CA GLU A 53 54.93 -2.03 -3.55
C GLU A 53 56.12 -2.54 -2.73
N SER A 54 57.31 -2.14 -3.13
CA SER A 54 58.55 -2.19 -2.36
C SER A 54 59.09 -0.77 -2.18
N ASP A 55 60.25 -0.62 -1.53
CA ASP A 55 60.88 0.70 -1.36
C ASP A 55 61.33 1.34 -2.69
N SER A 56 61.49 0.54 -3.76
CA SER A 56 62.01 0.99 -5.05
C SER A 56 61.13 0.64 -6.25
N SER A 57 59.98 -0.02 -6.05
CA SER A 57 59.10 -0.43 -7.15
C SER A 57 57.65 -0.56 -6.73
N ARG A 58 56.75 -0.46 -7.70
CA ARG A 58 55.31 -0.68 -7.56
C ARG A 58 54.81 -1.54 -8.71
N LEU A 59 53.92 -2.46 -8.39
CA LEU A 59 53.29 -3.36 -9.34
C LEU A 59 51.79 -3.09 -9.40
N GLY A 60 51.31 -2.68 -10.56
CA GLY A 60 49.90 -2.63 -10.93
C GLY A 60 49.43 -3.92 -11.59
N LEU A 61 48.18 -3.90 -12.07
CA LEU A 61 47.62 -5.00 -12.85
C LEU A 61 48.06 -5.00 -14.32
N TRP A 62 48.54 -3.86 -14.80
CA TRP A 62 48.86 -3.60 -16.21
C TRP A 62 50.28 -3.10 -16.41
N ASP A 63 50.89 -2.56 -15.36
CA ASP A 63 52.13 -1.83 -15.40
C ASP A 63 53.01 -2.14 -14.18
N HIS A 64 54.30 -1.88 -14.34
CA HIS A 64 55.28 -1.93 -13.28
C HIS A 64 56.09 -0.63 -13.30
N CYS A 65 56.16 0.04 -12.16
CA CYS A 65 56.89 1.28 -11.97
C CYS A 65 58.10 1.03 -11.07
N SER A 66 59.26 1.56 -11.44
CA SER A 66 60.48 1.48 -10.62
C SER A 66 61.05 2.87 -10.40
N THR A 67 61.56 3.12 -9.20
CA THR A 67 62.19 4.38 -8.83
C THR A 67 63.70 4.22 -8.93
N LEU A 68 64.30 4.93 -9.90
CA LEU A 68 65.75 4.95 -10.10
C LEU A 68 66.27 6.36 -9.78
N ALA A 69 67.04 6.48 -8.70
CA ALA A 69 67.48 7.76 -8.15
C ALA A 69 66.31 8.73 -7.87
N SER A 70 66.09 9.74 -8.73
CA SER A 70 65.05 10.78 -8.58
C SER A 70 63.90 10.69 -9.59
N TYR A 71 63.89 9.67 -10.46
CA TYR A 71 62.88 9.51 -11.52
C TYR A 71 62.10 8.20 -11.37
N GLU A 72 60.79 8.23 -11.66
CA GLU A 72 59.91 7.06 -11.70
C GLU A 72 59.72 6.62 -13.16
N CYS A 73 60.12 5.40 -13.48
CA CYS A 73 59.96 4.79 -14.80
C CYS A 73 58.88 3.71 -14.73
N CYS A 74 57.80 3.87 -15.51
CA CYS A 74 56.72 2.89 -15.63
C CYS A 74 56.72 2.26 -17.02
N ASP A 75 56.54 0.95 -17.07
CA ASP A 75 56.38 0.20 -18.32
C ASP A 75 55.22 -0.80 -18.19
N SER A 76 54.69 -1.27 -19.31
CA SER A 76 53.69 -2.33 -19.31
C SER A 76 54.27 -3.59 -18.67
N ILE A 77 53.41 -4.36 -18.00
CA ILE A 77 53.83 -5.57 -17.29
C ILE A 77 54.44 -6.63 -18.24
N ILE A 78 54.02 -6.63 -19.51
CA ILE A 78 54.54 -7.51 -20.56
C ILE A 78 55.98 -7.12 -20.91
N ASN A 79 56.23 -5.83 -21.13
CA ASN A 79 57.57 -5.32 -21.44
C ASN A 79 58.52 -5.53 -20.26
N PHE A 80 58.04 -5.27 -19.04
CA PHE A 80 58.82 -5.47 -17.82
C PHE A 80 59.24 -6.93 -17.62
N LEU A 81 58.31 -7.87 -17.77
CA LEU A 81 58.59 -9.29 -17.58
C LEU A 81 59.39 -9.90 -18.75
N GLY A 82 59.40 -9.25 -19.92
CA GLY A 82 60.00 -9.77 -21.15
C GLY A 82 59.36 -11.07 -21.66
N LYS A 83 58.18 -11.42 -21.12
CA LYS A 83 57.44 -12.66 -21.38
C LYS A 83 55.95 -12.46 -21.10
N ASP A 84 55.15 -13.46 -21.41
CA ASP A 84 53.71 -13.46 -21.14
C ASP A 84 53.39 -13.18 -19.66
N THR A 85 52.37 -12.34 -19.43
CA THR A 85 51.87 -12.03 -18.10
C THR A 85 51.43 -13.30 -17.35
N PRO A 86 51.83 -13.49 -16.08
CA PRO A 86 51.45 -14.62 -15.27
C PRO A 86 49.93 -14.83 -15.22
N GLY A 87 49.51 -16.10 -15.21
CA GLY A 87 48.09 -16.47 -15.22
C GLY A 87 47.30 -15.83 -14.08
N TRP A 88 47.87 -15.75 -12.88
CA TRP A 88 47.21 -15.16 -11.71
C TRP A 88 46.99 -13.65 -11.84
N ILE A 89 47.89 -12.90 -12.51
CA ILE A 89 47.68 -11.48 -12.81
C ILE A 89 46.58 -11.34 -13.87
N LYS A 90 46.65 -12.13 -14.97
CA LYS A 90 45.58 -12.15 -16.00
C LYS A 90 44.21 -12.43 -15.40
N THR A 91 44.13 -13.42 -14.50
CA THR A 91 42.92 -13.76 -13.75
C THR A 91 42.47 -12.60 -12.86
N THR A 92 43.37 -12.01 -12.08
CA THR A 92 43.04 -10.87 -11.21
C THR A 92 42.48 -9.70 -12.02
N SER A 93 43.14 -9.33 -13.11
CA SER A 93 42.73 -8.25 -14.02
C SER A 93 41.37 -8.53 -14.67
N ALA A 94 41.13 -9.76 -15.11
CA ALA A 94 39.85 -10.16 -15.69
C ALA A 94 38.69 -10.05 -14.68
N PHE A 95 38.88 -10.53 -13.45
CA PHE A 95 37.85 -10.45 -12.41
C PHE A 95 37.60 -9.02 -11.93
N GLN A 96 38.63 -8.17 -11.90
CA GLN A 96 38.47 -6.73 -11.65
C GLN A 96 37.63 -6.04 -12.74
N ILE A 97 37.90 -6.32 -14.02
CA ILE A 97 37.09 -5.79 -15.14
C ILE A 97 35.64 -6.29 -15.05
N MET A 98 35.42 -7.59 -14.81
CA MET A 98 34.07 -8.14 -14.66
C MET A 98 33.32 -7.50 -13.47
N SER A 99 34.02 -7.23 -12.37
CA SER A 99 33.42 -6.54 -11.22
C SER A 99 32.99 -5.11 -11.54
N MET A 100 33.76 -4.41 -12.39
CA MET A 100 33.41 -3.05 -12.86
C MET A 100 32.13 -3.08 -13.70
N PHE A 101 31.98 -4.04 -14.62
CA PHE A 101 30.74 -4.20 -15.40
C PHE A 101 29.55 -4.60 -14.52
N ALA A 102 29.76 -5.50 -13.55
CA ALA A 102 28.72 -5.88 -12.59
C ALA A 102 28.26 -4.68 -11.72
N ALA A 103 29.20 -3.82 -11.30
CA ALA A 103 28.92 -2.59 -10.58
C ALA A 103 28.05 -1.59 -11.40
N ILE A 104 28.32 -1.47 -12.71
CA ILE A 104 27.48 -0.67 -13.62
C ILE A 104 26.06 -1.26 -13.70
N GLY A 105 25.95 -2.58 -13.86
CA GLY A 105 24.65 -3.28 -13.84
C GLY A 105 23.87 -3.08 -12.54
N CYS A 106 24.56 -3.05 -11.41
CA CYS A 106 23.98 -2.74 -10.10
C CYS A 106 23.39 -1.32 -10.05
N GLY A 107 24.11 -0.33 -10.58
CA GLY A 107 23.61 1.04 -10.71
C GLY A 107 22.34 1.14 -11.54
N VAL A 108 22.29 0.43 -12.68
CA VAL A 108 21.09 0.36 -13.54
C VAL A 108 19.91 -0.26 -12.79
N ALA A 109 20.11 -1.40 -12.10
CA ALA A 109 19.04 -2.06 -11.35
C ALA A 109 18.43 -1.16 -10.27
N VAL A 110 19.26 -0.38 -9.58
CA VAL A 110 18.80 0.60 -8.58
C VAL A 110 18.01 1.74 -9.22
N ILE A 111 18.51 2.33 -10.31
CA ILE A 111 17.81 3.41 -11.03
C ILE A 111 16.45 2.91 -11.54
N THR A 112 16.39 1.70 -12.12
CA THR A 112 15.14 1.09 -12.55
C THR A 112 14.17 0.94 -11.38
N THR A 113 14.65 0.55 -10.20
CA THR A 113 13.83 0.44 -8.97
C THR A 113 13.25 1.79 -8.55
N MET A 114 14.03 2.88 -8.66
CA MET A 114 13.57 4.23 -8.32
C MET A 114 12.49 4.78 -9.28
N CYS A 115 12.55 4.38 -10.55
CA CYS A 115 11.60 4.81 -11.58
C CYS A 115 10.26 4.06 -11.54
N VAL A 116 10.19 2.89 -10.89
CA VAL A 116 8.95 2.10 -10.76
C VAL A 116 8.16 2.59 -9.55
N SER A 117 7.04 3.27 -9.80
CA SER A 117 6.18 3.99 -8.83
C SER A 117 5.55 3.17 -7.68
N LYS A 118 5.92 1.91 -7.49
CA LYS A 118 5.42 1.04 -6.42
C LYS A 118 6.55 0.18 -5.84
N TYR A 119 7.48 0.82 -5.14
CA TYR A 119 8.58 0.15 -4.43
C TYR A 119 8.09 -0.95 -3.46
N LYS A 120 6.88 -0.78 -2.90
CA LYS A 120 6.35 -1.66 -1.86
C LYS A 120 5.87 -3.03 -2.34
N ASP A 121 5.56 -3.20 -3.63
CA ASP A 121 4.83 -4.39 -4.11
C ASP A 121 5.66 -5.33 -4.99
N ASN A 122 6.95 -5.06 -5.21
CA ASN A 122 7.73 -5.83 -6.19
C ASN A 122 8.93 -6.56 -5.58
N ILE A 123 8.64 -7.64 -4.84
CA ILE A 123 9.62 -8.60 -4.27
C ILE A 123 10.67 -9.04 -5.31
N LYS A 124 10.28 -9.14 -6.59
CA LYS A 124 11.17 -9.51 -7.70
C LYS A 124 12.28 -8.46 -7.94
N ILE A 125 11.97 -7.18 -7.78
CA ILE A 125 12.92 -6.08 -8.00
C ILE A 125 13.94 -6.02 -6.85
N ASN A 126 13.50 -6.17 -5.60
CA ASN A 126 14.42 -6.25 -4.45
C ASN A 126 15.40 -7.43 -4.59
N LYS A 127 14.91 -8.59 -5.06
CA LYS A 127 15.73 -9.77 -5.37
C LYS A 127 16.81 -9.51 -6.42
N LEU A 128 16.44 -8.81 -7.50
CA LEU A 128 17.39 -8.43 -8.54
C LEU A 128 18.50 -7.52 -8.00
N VAL A 129 18.14 -6.54 -7.16
CA VAL A 129 19.11 -5.57 -6.62
C VAL A 129 20.13 -6.26 -5.71
N TRP A 130 19.73 -6.99 -4.67
CA TRP A 130 20.73 -7.59 -3.76
C TRP A 130 21.57 -8.69 -4.44
N MET A 131 21.01 -9.42 -5.41
CA MET A 131 21.78 -10.38 -6.22
C MET A 131 22.90 -9.67 -6.99
N SER A 132 22.62 -8.51 -7.58
CA SER A 132 23.64 -7.74 -8.30
C SER A 132 24.80 -7.28 -7.39
N TYR A 133 24.50 -6.88 -6.15
CA TYR A 133 25.52 -6.55 -5.15
C TYR A 133 26.41 -7.75 -4.80
N LEU A 134 25.81 -8.91 -4.55
CA LEU A 134 26.55 -10.11 -4.17
C LEU A 134 27.41 -10.64 -5.33
N ILE A 135 26.93 -10.55 -6.58
CA ILE A 135 27.71 -10.90 -7.76
C ILE A 135 28.95 -10.02 -7.86
N THR A 136 28.82 -8.70 -7.72
CA THR A 136 29.97 -7.78 -7.73
C THR A 136 30.95 -8.10 -6.58
N ALA A 137 30.45 -8.33 -5.37
CA ALA A 137 31.29 -8.71 -4.23
C ALA A 137 32.02 -10.04 -4.47
N PHE A 138 31.36 -11.04 -5.06
CA PHE A 138 31.97 -12.33 -5.37
C PHE A 138 33.10 -12.21 -6.39
N LEU A 139 32.91 -11.43 -7.46
CA LEU A 139 33.94 -11.18 -8.46
C LEU A 139 35.17 -10.47 -7.85
N LEU A 140 34.94 -9.49 -6.97
CA LEU A 140 36.01 -8.83 -6.22
C LEU A 140 36.75 -9.80 -5.30
N MET A 141 36.02 -10.64 -4.56
CA MET A 141 36.61 -11.65 -3.68
C MET A 141 37.55 -12.59 -4.43
N ILE A 142 37.18 -13.04 -5.63
CA ILE A 142 38.04 -13.90 -6.45
C ILE A 142 39.33 -13.15 -6.81
N SER A 143 39.24 -11.92 -7.30
CA SER A 143 40.42 -11.15 -7.68
C SER A 143 41.39 -10.92 -6.51
N ILE A 144 40.86 -10.52 -5.34
CA ILE A 144 41.65 -10.28 -4.13
C ILE A 144 42.31 -11.57 -3.64
N SER A 145 41.56 -12.68 -3.65
CA SER A 145 42.07 -13.98 -3.18
C SER A 145 43.15 -14.54 -4.09
N VAL A 146 42.98 -14.42 -5.42
CA VAL A 146 43.97 -14.89 -6.40
C VAL A 146 45.27 -14.08 -6.28
N TYR A 147 45.18 -12.75 -6.23
CA TYR A 147 46.35 -11.89 -6.07
C TYR A 147 47.03 -12.14 -4.72
N GLY A 148 46.30 -11.99 -3.61
CA GLY A 148 46.84 -12.12 -2.25
C GLY A 148 47.40 -13.51 -1.94
N GLY A 149 46.80 -14.57 -2.49
CA GLY A 149 47.25 -15.95 -2.29
C GLY A 149 48.47 -16.37 -3.12
N THR A 150 48.86 -15.56 -4.11
CA THR A 150 49.89 -15.95 -5.10
C THR A 150 51.09 -15.01 -5.13
N TYR A 151 50.92 -13.70 -4.91
CA TYR A 151 51.99 -12.72 -5.12
C TYR A 151 53.26 -12.99 -4.28
N HIS A 152 53.11 -13.45 -3.03
CA HIS A 152 54.23 -13.76 -2.12
C HIS A 152 55.00 -15.03 -2.49
N LYS A 153 54.47 -15.87 -3.40
CA LYS A 153 55.13 -17.09 -3.87
C LYS A 153 56.11 -16.82 -5.02
N GLU A 154 56.08 -15.61 -5.58
CA GLU A 154 56.91 -15.20 -6.70
C GLU A 154 58.23 -14.62 -6.20
N ASP A 155 59.35 -15.16 -6.66
CA ASP A 155 60.68 -14.77 -6.17
C ASP A 155 61.00 -13.29 -6.41
N TRP A 156 60.48 -12.71 -7.49
CA TRP A 156 60.69 -11.31 -7.89
C TRP A 156 59.79 -10.32 -7.14
N LEU A 157 58.90 -10.80 -6.27
CA LEU A 157 58.01 -10.00 -5.42
C LEU A 157 58.25 -10.24 -3.92
N LYS A 158 59.34 -10.90 -3.54
CA LYS A 158 59.63 -11.25 -2.13
C LYS A 158 59.64 -10.04 -1.18
N ASP A 159 60.14 -8.90 -1.65
CA ASP A 159 60.23 -7.67 -0.85
C ASP A 159 59.00 -6.76 -1.02
N HIS A 160 58.00 -7.18 -1.79
CA HIS A 160 56.78 -6.40 -2.00
C HIS A 160 55.75 -6.67 -0.91
N ARG A 161 55.09 -5.61 -0.45
CA ARG A 161 53.90 -5.64 0.40
C ARG A 161 52.66 -5.24 -0.40
N LEU A 162 51.49 -5.70 0.02
CA LEU A 162 50.22 -5.24 -0.54
C LEU A 162 50.05 -3.73 -0.28
N SER A 163 49.57 -2.99 -1.28
CA SER A 163 49.50 -1.53 -1.24
C SER A 163 48.09 -1.00 -1.60
N GLY A 164 48.00 0.28 -1.92
CA GLY A 164 46.77 1.07 -2.03
C GLY A 164 45.75 0.50 -3.00
N SER A 165 46.16 -0.02 -4.16
CA SER A 165 45.21 -0.58 -5.15
C SER A 165 44.54 -1.85 -4.63
N PHE A 166 45.30 -2.72 -3.95
CA PHE A 166 44.78 -3.92 -3.30
C PHE A 166 43.82 -3.56 -2.15
N ALA A 167 44.18 -2.53 -1.37
CA ALA A 167 43.30 -1.99 -0.33
C ALA A 167 42.00 -1.40 -0.92
N CYS A 168 42.07 -0.69 -2.04
CA CYS A 168 40.89 -0.16 -2.74
C CYS A 168 39.95 -1.28 -3.20
N ALA A 169 40.49 -2.33 -3.84
CA ALA A 169 39.70 -3.50 -4.23
C ALA A 169 39.04 -4.18 -3.02
N THR A 170 39.77 -4.28 -1.90
CA THR A 170 39.28 -4.85 -0.64
C THR A 170 38.16 -4.01 -0.02
N ILE A 171 38.30 -2.68 -0.01
CA ILE A 171 37.26 -1.75 0.45
C ILE A 171 36.01 -1.88 -0.43
N ALA A 172 36.18 -1.92 -1.76
CA ALA A 172 35.06 -2.12 -2.68
C ALA A 172 34.32 -3.44 -2.38
N PHE A 173 35.06 -4.52 -2.12
CA PHE A 173 34.46 -5.81 -1.74
C PHE A 173 33.55 -5.68 -0.52
N PHE A 174 34.03 -5.08 0.56
CA PHE A 174 33.23 -4.91 1.77
C PHE A 174 32.03 -3.98 1.56
N LEU A 175 32.18 -2.91 0.78
CA LEU A 175 31.07 -2.02 0.44
C LEU A 175 29.95 -2.77 -0.30
N TYR A 176 30.29 -3.55 -1.33
CA TYR A 176 29.29 -4.33 -2.07
C TYR A 176 28.70 -5.48 -1.24
N LEU A 177 29.50 -6.16 -0.41
CA LEU A 177 29.02 -7.22 0.48
C LEU A 177 28.05 -6.66 1.54
N CYS A 178 28.45 -5.61 2.26
CA CYS A 178 27.63 -4.97 3.27
C CYS A 178 26.36 -4.36 2.66
N GLY A 179 26.46 -3.74 1.47
CA GLY A 179 25.31 -3.23 0.74
C GLY A 179 24.29 -4.33 0.39
N GLY A 180 24.76 -5.46 -0.15
CA GLY A 180 23.91 -6.61 -0.46
C GLY A 180 23.25 -7.22 0.79
N LEU A 181 24.04 -7.47 1.85
CA LEU A 181 23.54 -8.01 3.12
C LEU A 181 22.54 -7.07 3.80
N ALA A 182 22.77 -5.76 3.76
CA ALA A 182 21.85 -4.77 4.29
C ALA A 182 20.47 -4.86 3.60
N ILE A 183 20.45 -4.95 2.26
CA ILE A 183 19.19 -5.08 1.49
C ILE A 183 18.51 -6.43 1.77
N ILE A 184 19.28 -7.51 1.95
CA ILE A 184 18.75 -8.84 2.32
C ILE A 184 18.11 -8.81 3.70
N ILE A 185 18.83 -8.32 4.72
CA ILE A 185 18.32 -8.17 6.09
C ILE A 185 17.06 -7.32 6.09
N MET A 186 17.01 -6.26 5.28
CA MET A 186 15.83 -5.41 5.15
C MET A 186 14.67 -6.08 4.41
N SER A 187 14.96 -6.90 3.40
CA SER A 187 13.94 -7.70 2.71
C SER A 187 13.32 -8.69 3.69
N PHE A 188 14.14 -9.31 4.54
CA PHE A 188 13.67 -10.16 5.64
C PHE A 188 13.03 -9.38 6.79
N GLN A 189 13.42 -8.13 7.08
CA GLN A 189 12.74 -7.28 8.07
C GLN A 189 11.44 -6.67 7.53
N GLY A 190 11.29 -6.55 6.21
CA GLY A 190 10.04 -6.25 5.52
C GLY A 190 9.08 -7.44 5.55
N GLU A 191 9.61 -8.65 5.40
CA GLU A 191 8.87 -9.91 5.63
C GLU A 191 8.56 -10.12 7.13
N ASN A 192 9.50 -9.82 8.04
CA ASN A 192 9.33 -9.94 9.49
C ASN A 192 8.59 -8.75 10.14
N LYS A 193 8.24 -7.71 9.37
CA LYS A 193 7.23 -6.71 9.79
C LYS A 193 5.81 -7.12 9.41
N VAL A 194 5.65 -8.24 8.71
CA VAL A 194 4.51 -9.12 8.93
C VAL A 194 4.95 -10.16 9.97
N GLU A 195 5.26 -9.69 11.18
CA GLU A 195 4.92 -10.50 12.35
C GLU A 195 3.39 -10.66 12.26
N VAL A 196 2.96 -11.74 11.58
CA VAL A 196 1.75 -12.43 12.00
C VAL A 196 2.05 -12.78 13.44
N VAL A 197 1.72 -11.88 14.35
CA VAL A 197 1.59 -12.24 15.74
C VAL A 197 0.49 -13.29 15.70
N TYR A 198 0.90 -14.55 15.73
CA TYR A 198 -0.01 -15.63 16.07
C TYR A 198 -0.31 -15.37 17.53
N ILE A 199 -1.29 -14.50 17.79
CA ILE A 199 -1.74 -14.25 19.14
C ILE A 199 -2.43 -15.55 19.51
N PRO A 200 -1.86 -16.36 20.41
CA PRO A 200 -2.46 -17.63 20.78
C PRO A 200 -3.90 -17.35 21.21
N LYS A 201 -4.84 -18.26 20.92
CA LYS A 201 -6.25 -18.13 21.34
C LYS A 201 -6.41 -17.80 22.84
N ASN A 202 -5.40 -18.11 23.64
CA ASN A 202 -5.32 -17.89 25.08
C ASN A 202 -4.94 -16.45 25.49
N GLU A 203 -4.48 -15.61 24.56
CA GLU A 203 -4.19 -14.17 24.76
C GLU A 203 -5.30 -13.26 24.23
N GLU A 204 -6.42 -13.81 23.72
CA GLU A 204 -7.59 -13.01 23.34
C GLU A 204 -8.12 -12.24 24.57
N PRO A 205 -7.99 -10.90 24.61
CA PRO A 205 -8.56 -10.13 25.71
C PRO A 205 -10.08 -10.28 25.67
N ARG A 206 -10.71 -10.48 26.83
CA ARG A 206 -12.14 -10.84 26.95
C ARG A 206 -13.00 -10.03 25.95
N PRO A 207 -13.84 -10.69 25.12
CA PRO A 207 -14.55 -10.06 24.01
C PRO A 207 -15.42 -8.84 24.38
N ASN A 208 -15.78 -8.69 25.66
CA ASN A 208 -16.59 -7.60 26.19
C ASN A 208 -15.78 -6.45 26.82
N SER A 209 -14.46 -6.42 26.69
CA SER A 209 -13.68 -5.31 27.23
C SER A 209 -13.66 -4.13 26.26
N SER A 210 -14.27 -3.01 26.63
CA SER A 210 -14.09 -1.69 25.97
C SER A 210 -12.68 -1.12 26.16
N LEU A 211 -11.73 -1.97 26.54
CA LEU A 211 -10.37 -1.62 26.91
C LEU A 211 -9.57 -1.29 25.63
N PRO A 212 -8.78 -0.21 25.62
CA PRO A 212 -7.93 0.15 24.48
C PRO A 212 -7.02 -0.99 23.99
N SER A 213 -6.56 -1.86 24.89
CA SER A 213 -5.75 -3.04 24.55
C SER A 213 -6.46 -4.04 23.64
N HIS A 214 -7.77 -4.23 23.77
CA HIS A 214 -8.55 -5.11 22.91
C HIS A 214 -8.60 -4.60 21.46
N TYR A 215 -8.77 -3.30 21.26
CA TYR A 215 -8.73 -2.71 19.92
C TYR A 215 -7.33 -2.72 19.31
N LEU A 216 -6.26 -2.53 20.12
CA LEU A 216 -4.90 -2.73 19.62
C LEU A 216 -4.64 -4.18 19.18
N TRP A 217 -5.21 -5.16 19.90
CA TRP A 217 -5.18 -6.57 19.52
C TRP A 217 -5.92 -6.82 18.19
N LEU A 218 -7.16 -6.33 18.07
CA LEU A 218 -7.95 -6.41 16.82
C LEU A 218 -7.23 -5.75 15.63
N ALA A 219 -6.47 -4.69 15.87
CA ALA A 219 -5.71 -3.99 14.83
C ALA A 219 -4.43 -4.72 14.36
N LYS A 220 -3.94 -5.67 15.15
CA LYS A 220 -2.71 -6.44 14.90
C LYS A 220 -2.99 -7.86 14.44
N ARG A 221 -4.12 -8.44 14.83
CA ARG A 221 -4.47 -9.81 14.43
C ARG A 221 -4.56 -9.91 12.90
N PRO A 222 -4.28 -11.09 12.32
CA PRO A 222 -4.52 -11.34 10.91
C PRO A 222 -5.98 -11.09 10.53
N ILE A 223 -6.20 -10.64 9.29
CA ILE A 223 -7.55 -10.44 8.77
C ILE A 223 -8.15 -11.81 8.48
N GLU A 224 -9.28 -12.09 9.12
CA GLU A 224 -10.09 -13.28 8.89
C GLU A 224 -11.34 -12.90 8.09
N THR A 225 -11.86 -13.85 7.31
CA THR A 225 -13.16 -13.71 6.68
C THR A 225 -14.28 -13.75 7.73
N PRO A 226 -15.41 -13.06 7.51
CA PRO A 226 -16.52 -13.14 8.44
C PRO A 226 -17.05 -14.57 8.60
N LYS A 227 -17.29 -14.99 9.85
CA LYS A 227 -17.66 -16.39 10.19
C LYS A 227 -18.95 -16.90 9.52
N TYR A 228 -19.81 -16.00 9.05
CA TYR A 228 -21.06 -16.35 8.37
C TYR A 228 -20.92 -16.41 6.85
N TRP A 229 -19.73 -16.14 6.30
CA TRP A 229 -19.43 -16.39 4.90
C TRP A 229 -19.37 -17.88 4.60
N THR A 230 -19.65 -18.24 3.36
CA THR A 230 -19.82 -19.63 2.92
C THR A 230 -18.90 -20.05 1.78
N LYS A 231 -18.45 -19.10 0.95
CA LYS A 231 -17.52 -19.33 -0.15
C LYS A 231 -16.07 -19.11 0.27
N PHE A 232 -15.83 -18.09 1.10
CA PHE A 232 -14.56 -17.90 1.79
C PHE A 232 -14.82 -18.01 3.30
N ASP A 233 -15.02 -19.24 3.76
CA ASP A 233 -15.23 -19.53 5.18
C ASP A 233 -13.98 -19.19 6.01
N ASN A 234 -14.10 -19.34 7.33
CA ASN A 234 -13.03 -19.04 8.28
C ASN A 234 -12.06 -20.22 8.50
N SER A 235 -12.04 -21.24 7.63
CA SER A 235 -11.09 -22.37 7.73
C SER A 235 -9.67 -21.97 7.32
N LYS A 236 -9.54 -20.89 6.55
CA LYS A 236 -8.27 -20.33 6.08
C LYS A 236 -8.24 -18.82 6.31
N ARG A 237 -7.04 -18.26 6.30
CA ARG A 237 -6.85 -16.81 6.30
C ARG A 237 -7.29 -16.21 4.95
N ILE A 238 -7.62 -14.93 4.97
CA ILE A 238 -8.13 -14.26 3.76
C ILE A 238 -7.08 -14.19 2.64
N ASP A 239 -5.80 -14.02 2.98
CA ASP A 239 -4.67 -13.97 2.04
C ASP A 239 -4.43 -15.34 1.37
N GLU A 240 -4.67 -16.44 2.10
CA GLU A 240 -4.62 -17.79 1.54
C GLU A 240 -5.75 -18.01 0.53
N TRP A 241 -6.96 -17.55 0.84
CA TRP A 241 -8.10 -17.61 -0.08
C TRP A 241 -7.82 -16.83 -1.37
N ILE A 242 -7.25 -15.63 -1.25
CA ILE A 242 -6.92 -14.76 -2.38
C ILE A 242 -5.82 -15.40 -3.24
N SER A 243 -4.80 -16.00 -2.62
CA SER A 243 -3.67 -16.59 -3.33
C SER A 243 -4.02 -17.86 -4.12
N GLN A 244 -4.98 -18.65 -3.63
CA GLN A 244 -5.33 -19.94 -4.23
C GLN A 244 -6.35 -19.84 -5.39
N ASN A 245 -7.19 -18.80 -5.42
CA ASN A 245 -8.33 -18.72 -6.34
C ASN A 245 -8.37 -17.41 -7.16
N PRO A 246 -7.39 -17.14 -8.04
CA PRO A 246 -7.33 -15.87 -8.78
C PRO A 246 -8.53 -15.64 -9.73
N SER A 247 -9.25 -16.69 -10.12
CA SER A 247 -10.29 -16.65 -11.17
C SER A 247 -11.70 -16.32 -10.68
N SER A 248 -12.00 -16.45 -9.38
CA SER A 248 -13.34 -16.17 -8.83
C SER A 248 -13.24 -15.70 -7.38
N LEU A 249 -13.00 -14.41 -7.22
CA LEU A 249 -12.80 -13.77 -5.90
C LEU A 249 -14.04 -13.03 -5.40
N VAL A 250 -15.16 -13.13 -6.13
CA VAL A 250 -16.40 -12.40 -5.87
C VAL A 250 -17.58 -13.35 -6.07
N HIS A 251 -18.40 -13.50 -5.04
CA HIS A 251 -19.61 -14.32 -5.09
C HIS A 251 -20.81 -13.55 -4.55
N LEU A 252 -21.94 -13.65 -5.24
CA LEU A 252 -23.25 -13.29 -4.72
C LEU A 252 -23.92 -14.55 -4.18
N VAL A 253 -24.09 -14.60 -2.86
CA VAL A 253 -24.66 -15.73 -2.12
C VAL A 253 -26.06 -15.34 -1.65
N PRO A 254 -27.11 -16.13 -1.89
CA PRO A 254 -28.43 -15.84 -1.35
C PRO A 254 -28.39 -15.64 0.17
N ALA A 255 -28.94 -14.53 0.65
CA ALA A 255 -29.01 -14.26 2.08
C ALA A 255 -29.87 -15.31 2.79
N SER A 256 -29.51 -15.66 4.03
CA SER A 256 -30.33 -16.54 4.85
C SER A 256 -31.70 -15.91 5.14
N THR A 257 -32.70 -16.72 5.49
CA THR A 257 -34.04 -16.23 5.83
C THR A 257 -34.02 -15.16 6.93
N ARG A 258 -33.11 -15.28 7.89
CA ARG A 258 -32.93 -14.29 8.97
C ARG A 258 -32.33 -12.98 8.47
N GLU A 259 -31.31 -13.05 7.61
CA GLU A 259 -30.73 -11.85 6.98
C GLU A 259 -31.75 -11.15 6.06
N LEU A 260 -32.47 -11.91 5.23
CA LEU A 260 -33.52 -11.39 4.38
C LEU A 260 -34.60 -10.66 5.20
N SER A 261 -35.10 -11.28 6.27
CA SER A 261 -36.12 -10.69 7.14
C SER A 261 -35.63 -9.44 7.86
N ALA A 262 -34.39 -9.45 8.36
CA ALA A 262 -33.78 -8.28 9.00
C ALA A 262 -33.60 -7.12 8.01
N ILE A 263 -33.14 -7.41 6.79
CA ILE A 263 -32.90 -6.40 5.76
C ILE A 263 -34.22 -5.85 5.23
N ASP A 264 -35.25 -6.67 5.01
CA ASP A 264 -36.59 -6.19 4.68
C ASP A 264 -37.14 -5.27 5.78
N LYS A 265 -37.04 -5.69 7.05
CA LYS A 265 -37.44 -4.85 8.18
C LYS A 265 -36.67 -3.52 8.22
N LEU A 266 -35.36 -3.53 7.97
CA LEU A 266 -34.56 -2.30 7.85
C LEU A 266 -35.05 -1.42 6.69
N VAL A 267 -35.36 -1.98 5.53
CA VAL A 267 -35.90 -1.24 4.38
C VAL A 267 -37.23 -0.58 4.76
N GLN A 268 -38.16 -1.31 5.39
CA GLN A 268 -39.47 -0.79 5.78
C GLN A 268 -39.38 0.27 6.89
N MET A 269 -38.57 0.05 7.94
CA MET A 269 -38.50 0.98 9.07
C MET A 269 -37.80 2.31 8.72
N THR A 270 -36.97 2.30 7.68
CA THR A 270 -36.23 3.48 7.20
C THR A 270 -36.93 4.16 6.02
N TRP A 271 -38.08 3.62 5.60
CA TRP A 271 -38.92 4.17 4.55
C TRP A 271 -39.79 5.33 5.08
N LYS A 272 -39.85 6.41 4.30
CA LYS A 272 -40.61 7.63 4.60
C LYS A 272 -41.46 8.00 3.40
N GLU A 273 -42.70 7.49 3.40
CA GLU A 273 -43.65 7.66 2.30
C GLU A 273 -43.91 9.13 1.95
N ASP A 274 -43.95 10.01 2.96
CA ASP A 274 -44.18 11.44 2.83
C ASP A 274 -43.07 12.20 2.10
N LEU A 275 -41.89 11.58 1.96
CA LEU A 275 -40.72 12.18 1.30
C LEU A 275 -40.40 11.56 -0.07
N VAL A 276 -41.24 10.63 -0.55
CA VAL A 276 -41.10 10.01 -1.88
C VAL A 276 -41.29 11.06 -2.97
N GLY A 277 -40.36 11.14 -3.91
CA GLY A 277 -40.40 12.13 -4.99
C GLY A 277 -40.04 13.56 -4.56
N VAL A 278 -39.74 13.80 -3.28
CA VAL A 278 -39.42 15.15 -2.77
C VAL A 278 -37.92 15.43 -2.85
N GLY A 279 -37.57 16.47 -3.62
CA GLY A 279 -36.20 16.96 -3.73
C GLY A 279 -35.66 16.94 -5.16
N ARG A 280 -34.47 17.51 -5.36
CA ARG A 280 -33.86 17.61 -6.70
C ARG A 280 -33.43 16.23 -7.22
N ASP A 281 -32.95 15.38 -6.33
CA ASP A 281 -32.47 14.03 -6.58
C ASP A 281 -33.61 13.07 -6.95
N ALA A 282 -34.81 13.29 -6.41
CA ALA A 282 -35.99 12.47 -6.63
C ALA A 282 -36.86 12.91 -7.83
N ARG A 283 -36.35 13.80 -8.70
CA ARG A 283 -37.10 14.26 -9.88
C ARG A 283 -37.58 13.09 -10.75
N GLY A 284 -38.87 13.09 -11.09
CA GLY A 284 -39.50 12.08 -11.95
C GLY A 284 -40.03 10.87 -11.19
N ILE A 285 -39.86 10.82 -9.86
CA ILE A 285 -40.47 9.81 -8.99
C ILE A 285 -41.88 10.21 -8.57
N ASP A 286 -42.14 11.52 -8.45
CA ASP A 286 -43.42 12.08 -8.02
C ASP A 286 -44.65 11.54 -8.78
N PRO A 287 -44.62 11.29 -10.11
CA PRO A 287 -45.79 10.79 -10.84
C PRO A 287 -45.99 9.28 -10.69
N LEU A 288 -45.06 8.55 -10.06
CA LEU A 288 -45.11 7.09 -9.94
C LEU A 288 -46.00 6.63 -8.77
N VAL A 289 -46.24 7.48 -7.77
CA VAL A 289 -47.22 7.32 -6.67
C VAL A 289 -47.14 5.99 -5.90
N TYR A 290 -46.00 5.28 -5.91
CA TYR A 290 -45.81 4.07 -5.12
C TYR A 290 -45.64 4.41 -3.64
N LYS A 291 -46.06 3.49 -2.78
CA LYS A 291 -46.17 3.72 -1.33
C LYS A 291 -45.19 2.93 -0.52
N LYS A 292 -44.63 1.85 -1.07
CA LYS A 292 -43.67 1.00 -0.38
C LYS A 292 -42.65 0.39 -1.33
N LEU A 293 -41.57 -0.14 -0.75
CA LEU A 293 -40.60 -0.95 -1.45
C LEU A 293 -40.85 -2.42 -1.08
N GLN A 294 -41.21 -3.25 -2.05
CA GLN A 294 -41.34 -4.68 -1.86
C GLN A 294 -39.97 -5.34 -2.09
N VAL A 295 -39.30 -5.78 -1.03
CA VAL A 295 -38.06 -6.56 -1.14
C VAL A 295 -38.36 -7.94 -1.74
N ILE A 296 -37.64 -8.29 -2.81
CA ILE A 296 -37.83 -9.54 -3.57
C ILE A 296 -36.72 -10.52 -3.25
N LYS A 297 -35.48 -10.04 -3.27
CA LYS A 297 -34.28 -10.85 -3.12
C LYS A 297 -33.20 -10.06 -2.41
N VAL A 298 -32.44 -10.74 -1.56
CA VAL A 298 -31.21 -10.21 -0.98
C VAL A 298 -30.09 -11.21 -1.23
N GLU A 299 -28.97 -10.69 -1.74
CA GLU A 299 -27.75 -11.46 -1.98
C GLU A 299 -26.61 -10.85 -1.18
N ARG A 300 -25.93 -11.67 -0.38
CA ARG A 300 -24.70 -11.30 0.30
C ARG A 300 -23.53 -11.36 -0.68
N VAL A 301 -22.75 -10.30 -0.70
CA VAL A 301 -21.47 -10.21 -1.41
C VAL A 301 -20.40 -10.83 -0.53
N GLU A 302 -19.75 -11.86 -1.06
CA GLU A 302 -18.53 -12.43 -0.50
C GLU A 302 -17.41 -12.11 -1.50
N ASN A 303 -16.66 -11.05 -1.23
CA ASN A 303 -15.55 -10.53 -2.03
C ASN A 303 -14.31 -10.40 -1.14
N ALA A 304 -13.45 -11.41 -1.14
CA ALA A 304 -12.31 -11.50 -0.23
C ALA A 304 -11.29 -10.37 -0.43
N PRO A 305 -10.80 -10.05 -1.65
CA PRO A 305 -9.86 -8.95 -1.85
C PRO A 305 -10.41 -7.57 -1.45
N LEU A 306 -11.70 -7.32 -1.68
CA LEU A 306 -12.32 -6.06 -1.28
C LEU A 306 -12.50 -5.99 0.23
N PHE A 307 -12.90 -7.10 0.85
CA PHE A 307 -13.04 -7.18 2.31
C PHE A 307 -11.71 -7.04 3.03
N GLU A 308 -10.62 -7.60 2.48
CA GLU A 308 -9.27 -7.44 3.02
C GLU A 308 -8.89 -5.95 3.12
N LYS A 309 -9.00 -5.20 2.02
CA LYS A 309 -8.72 -3.75 1.98
C LYS A 309 -9.63 -2.96 2.93
N TYR A 310 -10.90 -3.34 3.03
CA TYR A 310 -11.83 -2.75 3.98
C TYR A 310 -11.42 -3.01 5.44
N ALA A 311 -11.06 -4.25 5.75
CA ALA A 311 -10.64 -4.67 7.09
C ALA A 311 -9.30 -4.04 7.49
N GLU A 312 -8.40 -3.77 6.54
CA GLU A 312 -7.18 -2.97 6.78
C GLU A 312 -7.51 -1.54 7.22
N ASN A 313 -8.47 -0.88 6.58
CA ASN A 313 -8.94 0.44 7.00
C ASN A 313 -9.64 0.38 8.37
N ARG A 314 -10.44 -0.66 8.62
CA ARG A 314 -11.03 -0.92 9.94
C ARG A 314 -9.96 -1.07 11.03
N ALA A 315 -8.87 -1.77 10.73
CA ALA A 315 -7.73 -1.90 11.63
C ALA A 315 -7.04 -0.56 11.93
N LYS A 316 -7.00 0.39 10.99
CA LYS A 316 -6.50 1.75 11.27
C LYS A 316 -7.37 2.45 12.33
N LEU A 317 -8.69 2.32 12.24
CA LEU A 317 -9.61 2.88 13.25
C LEU A 317 -9.47 2.18 14.60
N PHE A 318 -9.28 0.86 14.63
CA PHE A 318 -8.96 0.14 15.87
C PHE A 318 -7.68 0.66 16.54
N ARG A 319 -6.64 1.04 15.79
CA ARG A 319 -5.44 1.67 16.36
C ARG A 319 -5.74 3.04 16.99
N LYS A 320 -6.65 3.83 16.39
CA LYS A 320 -7.05 5.12 16.94
C LYS A 320 -7.76 4.93 18.29
N VAL A 321 -8.76 4.06 18.34
CA VAL A 321 -9.48 3.72 19.59
C VAL A 321 -8.53 3.12 20.62
N GLY A 322 -7.65 2.22 20.19
CA GLY A 322 -6.68 1.53 21.05
C GLY A 322 -5.59 2.43 21.65
N ARG A 323 -5.38 3.63 21.10
CA ARG A 323 -4.51 4.67 21.71
C ARG A 323 -5.24 5.53 22.75
N GLY A 324 -6.48 5.19 23.10
CA GLY A 324 -7.26 5.90 24.11
C GLY A 324 -8.07 7.09 23.56
N VAL A 325 -8.31 7.16 22.24
CA VAL A 325 -9.20 8.16 21.63
C VAL A 325 -10.55 7.50 21.36
N PRO A 326 -11.53 7.55 22.31
CA PRO A 326 -12.86 7.05 22.04
C PRO A 326 -13.53 7.93 20.99
N PHE A 327 -14.23 7.31 20.04
CA PHE A 327 -15.07 8.06 19.11
C PHE A 327 -16.44 8.30 19.72
N ASN A 328 -16.87 9.56 19.69
CA ASN A 328 -18.24 9.90 20.04
C ASN A 328 -19.21 9.20 19.09
N LYS A 329 -20.33 8.75 19.65
CA LYS A 329 -21.49 8.35 18.84
C LYS A 329 -22.09 9.56 18.16
N LEU A 330 -22.79 9.36 17.06
CA LEU A 330 -23.31 10.47 16.28
C LEU A 330 -24.21 11.40 17.11
N GLU A 331 -25.07 10.82 17.95
CA GLU A 331 -25.93 11.57 18.88
C GLU A 331 -25.17 12.31 19.99
N GLN A 332 -23.87 12.04 20.16
CA GLN A 332 -22.97 12.70 21.10
C GLN A 332 -22.03 13.70 20.42
N THR A 333 -22.03 13.78 19.09
CA THR A 333 -21.15 14.67 18.33
C THR A 333 -21.78 16.06 18.22
N ASP A 334 -20.95 17.09 18.33
CA ASP A 334 -21.36 18.48 18.13
C ASP A 334 -22.11 18.67 16.81
N ASN A 335 -23.13 19.52 16.81
CA ASN A 335 -24.00 19.82 15.66
C ASN A 335 -24.90 18.68 15.16
N ALA A 336 -24.89 17.49 15.78
CA ALA A 336 -25.89 16.46 15.50
C ALA A 336 -27.29 16.98 15.84
N ARG A 337 -28.22 16.85 14.89
CA ARG A 337 -29.62 17.31 15.02
C ARG A 337 -30.59 16.16 15.13
N ARG A 338 -30.26 15.02 14.51
CA ARG A 338 -31.05 13.79 14.55
C ARG A 338 -30.46 12.83 15.58
N GLY A 339 -31.29 11.90 16.05
CA GLY A 339 -30.88 10.88 17.02
C GLY A 339 -29.94 9.82 16.45
N ARG A 340 -29.89 8.67 17.14
CA ARG A 340 -29.09 7.49 16.76
C ARG A 340 -29.28 7.08 15.31
N ILE A 341 -28.25 6.48 14.72
CA ILE A 341 -28.34 5.84 13.41
C ILE A 341 -29.22 4.59 13.57
N ILE A 342 -30.31 4.51 12.80
CA ILE A 342 -31.39 3.52 13.05
C ILE A 342 -31.13 2.15 12.40
N THR A 343 -30.11 2.03 11.56
CA THR A 343 -29.77 0.81 10.81
C THR A 343 -29.03 -0.24 11.64
N THR A 344 -28.75 0.03 12.92
CA THR A 344 -28.10 -0.91 13.85
C THR A 344 -29.09 -1.52 14.85
N SER A 345 -30.28 -1.89 14.39
CA SER A 345 -31.33 -2.49 15.23
C SER A 345 -31.45 -4.01 15.12
N GLU A 346 -30.81 -4.64 14.13
CA GLU A 346 -30.99 -6.06 13.83
C GLU A 346 -29.73 -6.88 14.16
N ASP A 347 -29.78 -7.66 15.24
CA ASP A 347 -28.64 -8.43 15.77
C ASP A 347 -27.97 -9.35 14.74
N VAL A 348 -28.75 -9.93 13.82
CA VAL A 348 -28.22 -10.82 12.77
C VAL A 348 -27.27 -10.09 11.82
N LEU A 349 -27.41 -8.79 11.65
CA LEU A 349 -26.51 -7.99 10.81
C LEU A 349 -25.28 -7.54 11.60
N LEU A 350 -25.40 -7.34 12.91
CA LEU A 350 -24.31 -6.84 13.77
C LEU A 350 -23.19 -7.86 14.06
N ARG A 351 -23.26 -9.05 13.45
CA ARG A 351 -22.20 -10.07 13.54
C ARG A 351 -20.94 -9.54 12.83
N ASP A 352 -19.87 -9.34 13.59
CA ASP A 352 -18.61 -8.73 13.12
C ASP A 352 -18.74 -7.25 12.69
N VAL A 353 -19.66 -6.51 13.31
CA VAL A 353 -19.72 -5.04 13.24
C VAL A 353 -19.21 -4.48 14.57
N TYR A 354 -18.36 -3.45 14.52
CA TYR A 354 -17.70 -2.91 15.70
C TYR A 354 -18.19 -1.48 16.00
N PRO A 355 -19.14 -1.31 16.94
CA PRO A 355 -19.64 0.00 17.30
C PRO A 355 -18.53 0.97 17.74
N ALA A 356 -17.49 0.52 18.42
CA ALA A 356 -16.46 1.44 18.93
C ALA A 356 -15.69 2.21 17.84
N VAL A 357 -15.65 1.71 16.60
CA VAL A 357 -15.07 2.44 15.46
C VAL A 357 -16.13 3.12 14.58
N ASN A 358 -17.36 3.22 15.08
CA ASN A 358 -18.52 3.73 14.35
C ASN A 358 -18.68 3.03 12.98
N GLU A 359 -18.64 1.69 13.00
CA GLU A 359 -19.02 0.87 11.85
C GLU A 359 -20.54 0.70 11.83
N TYR A 360 -21.18 1.14 10.75
CA TYR A 360 -22.64 1.13 10.60
C TYR A 360 -23.05 0.54 9.26
N TYR A 361 -24.25 -0.03 9.20
CA TYR A 361 -24.90 -0.34 7.93
C TYR A 361 -25.57 0.90 7.35
N LEU A 362 -25.37 1.19 6.07
CA LEU A 362 -26.03 2.32 5.40
C LEU A 362 -26.40 1.94 3.97
N PHE A 363 -27.50 2.49 3.48
CA PHE A 363 -27.98 2.23 2.13
C PHE A 363 -27.27 3.12 1.11
N HIS A 364 -26.97 2.53 -0.04
CA HIS A 364 -26.45 3.21 -1.22
C HIS A 364 -27.32 2.87 -2.42
N GLY A 365 -27.96 3.90 -2.97
CA GLY A 365 -28.77 3.80 -4.17
C GLY A 365 -27.93 3.97 -5.41
N THR A 366 -28.14 3.12 -6.40
CA THR A 366 -27.43 3.18 -7.68
C THR A 366 -28.26 2.51 -8.78
N PRO A 367 -28.11 2.92 -10.06
CA PRO A 367 -28.70 2.19 -11.17
C PRO A 367 -28.21 0.74 -11.22
N VAL A 368 -29.10 -0.17 -11.69
CA VAL A 368 -28.87 -1.62 -11.72
C VAL A 368 -27.60 -1.99 -12.49
N GLU A 369 -27.33 -1.27 -13.59
CA GLU A 369 -26.17 -1.46 -14.45
C GLU A 369 -24.82 -1.15 -13.78
N ILE A 370 -24.82 -0.46 -12.64
CA ILE A 370 -23.60 -0.10 -11.89
C ILE A 370 -23.33 -1.09 -10.74
N VAL A 371 -24.33 -1.89 -10.33
CA VAL A 371 -24.23 -2.77 -9.16
C VAL A 371 -23.06 -3.77 -9.29
N ASP A 372 -22.89 -4.39 -10.45
CA ASP A 372 -21.83 -5.39 -10.66
C ASP A 372 -20.43 -4.77 -10.54
N ALA A 373 -20.25 -3.53 -10.99
CA ALA A 373 -19.01 -2.78 -10.83
C ALA A 373 -18.73 -2.52 -9.34
N ILE A 374 -19.74 -2.10 -8.57
CA ILE A 374 -19.57 -1.84 -7.12
C ILE A 374 -19.27 -3.14 -6.36
N VAL A 375 -20.00 -4.22 -6.65
CA VAL A 375 -19.80 -5.53 -6.00
C VAL A 375 -18.39 -6.07 -6.27
N THR A 376 -17.85 -5.83 -7.47
CA THR A 376 -16.54 -6.32 -7.88
C THR A 376 -15.40 -5.43 -7.38
N GLN A 377 -15.53 -4.11 -7.52
CA GLN A 377 -14.43 -3.16 -7.38
C GLN A 377 -14.52 -2.30 -6.11
N GLY A 378 -15.67 -2.30 -5.44
CA GLY A 378 -15.99 -1.37 -4.35
C GLY A 378 -16.50 -0.02 -4.85
N LEU A 379 -16.74 0.90 -3.92
CA LEU A 379 -17.17 2.26 -4.22
C LEU A 379 -15.95 3.18 -4.34
N ASP A 380 -15.96 4.03 -5.36
CA ASP A 380 -14.92 5.02 -5.62
C ASP A 380 -15.54 6.39 -5.91
N ALA A 381 -15.26 7.37 -5.04
CA ALA A 381 -15.75 8.73 -5.18
C ALA A 381 -15.34 9.41 -6.49
N ARG A 382 -14.24 8.97 -7.13
CA ARG A 382 -13.70 9.53 -8.38
C ARG A 382 -14.51 9.16 -9.61
N LEU A 383 -15.28 8.07 -9.52
CA LEU A 383 -16.15 7.59 -10.61
C LEU A 383 -17.55 8.22 -10.56
N ASN A 384 -17.89 8.88 -9.46
CA ASN A 384 -19.20 9.48 -9.25
C ASN A 384 -19.26 10.93 -9.72
N LYS A 385 -20.46 11.36 -10.14
CA LYS A 385 -20.76 12.79 -10.30
C LYS A 385 -20.60 13.47 -8.93
N ARG A 386 -19.96 14.64 -8.91
CA ARG A 386 -19.71 15.39 -7.68
C ARG A 386 -21.04 15.70 -6.97
N GLY A 387 -21.19 15.18 -5.75
CA GLY A 387 -22.34 15.44 -4.90
C GLY A 387 -22.33 16.85 -4.31
N MET A 388 -23.43 17.24 -3.67
CA MET A 388 -23.63 18.60 -3.13
C MET A 388 -22.56 19.00 -2.10
N PHE A 389 -22.01 18.03 -1.36
CA PHE A 389 -21.10 18.26 -0.24
C PHE A 389 -19.64 17.85 -0.54
N GLY A 390 -19.35 17.53 -1.80
CA GLY A 390 -17.99 17.20 -2.25
C GLY A 390 -17.86 15.86 -2.98
N PRO A 391 -16.64 15.52 -3.43
CA PRO A 391 -16.33 14.27 -4.10
C PRO A 391 -16.13 13.15 -3.07
N ALA A 392 -17.23 12.57 -2.61
CA ALA A 392 -17.24 11.49 -1.63
C ALA A 392 -18.08 10.30 -2.13
N VAL A 393 -17.96 9.16 -1.44
CA VAL A 393 -18.98 8.12 -1.46
C VAL A 393 -20.08 8.55 -0.51
N TYR A 394 -21.32 8.57 -1.00
CA TYR A 394 -22.51 8.95 -0.24
C TYR A 394 -23.32 7.72 0.14
N ALA A 395 -23.76 7.66 1.38
CA ALA A 395 -24.73 6.68 1.85
C ALA A 395 -25.81 7.38 2.71
N ALA A 396 -26.92 6.69 2.94
CA ALA A 396 -28.01 7.19 3.77
C ALA A 396 -28.49 6.08 4.71
N GLU A 397 -29.00 6.46 5.87
CA GLU A 397 -29.72 5.52 6.73
C GLU A 397 -31.16 5.28 6.24
N SER A 398 -31.66 6.13 5.33
CA SER A 398 -33.01 6.09 4.77
C SER A 398 -33.06 5.30 3.47
N SER A 399 -33.87 4.25 3.42
CA SER A 399 -34.16 3.51 2.18
C SER A 399 -34.83 4.41 1.13
N THR A 400 -35.66 5.39 1.54
CA THR A 400 -36.28 6.37 0.63
C THR A 400 -35.26 7.26 -0.07
N LYS A 401 -34.23 7.69 0.66
CA LYS A 401 -33.15 8.48 0.07
C LYS A 401 -32.36 7.65 -0.92
N SER A 402 -32.07 6.39 -0.62
CA SER A 402 -31.34 5.53 -1.56
C SER A 402 -32.18 5.14 -2.78
N ASP A 403 -33.48 4.92 -2.63
CA ASP A 403 -34.38 4.68 -3.78
C ASP A 403 -34.40 5.86 -4.76
N SER A 404 -34.22 7.10 -4.30
CA SER A 404 -34.09 8.27 -5.19
C SER A 404 -32.86 8.22 -6.12
N TYR A 405 -31.92 7.29 -5.90
CA TYR A 405 -30.73 7.07 -6.75
C TYR A 405 -30.72 5.69 -7.44
N ALA A 406 -31.74 4.84 -7.24
CA ALA A 406 -31.76 3.48 -7.76
C ALA A 406 -31.97 3.36 -9.29
N ASP A 407 -32.25 4.49 -9.94
CA ASP A 407 -32.38 4.62 -11.39
C ASP A 407 -32.08 6.06 -11.84
N SER A 408 -31.90 6.23 -13.15
CA SER A 408 -31.64 7.54 -13.73
C SER A 408 -32.89 8.44 -13.67
N GLN A 409 -32.69 9.74 -13.46
CA GLN A 409 -33.77 10.74 -13.47
C GLN A 409 -34.52 10.81 -14.80
N GLN A 410 -33.89 10.40 -15.89
CA GLN A 410 -34.51 10.38 -17.22
C GLN A 410 -35.31 9.10 -17.50
N SER A 411 -35.18 8.06 -16.67
CA SER A 411 -35.74 6.73 -16.92
C SER A 411 -36.36 6.12 -15.66
N ARG A 412 -37.03 6.96 -14.85
CA ARG A 412 -37.73 6.51 -13.64
C ARG A 412 -38.94 5.66 -14.03
N ASP A 413 -39.11 4.53 -13.37
CA ASP A 413 -40.28 3.69 -13.58
C ASP A 413 -40.62 2.85 -12.33
N ILE A 414 -41.84 2.31 -12.33
CA ILE A 414 -42.39 1.47 -11.27
C ILE A 414 -42.31 -0.04 -11.60
N LYS A 415 -42.15 -0.39 -12.88
CA LYS A 415 -42.33 -1.77 -13.36
C LYS A 415 -41.07 -2.62 -13.20
N SER A 416 -39.91 -2.02 -13.45
CA SER A 416 -38.62 -2.69 -13.39
C SER A 416 -38.17 -2.90 -11.95
N GLU A 417 -37.44 -3.98 -11.75
CA GLU A 417 -36.78 -4.24 -10.49
C GLU A 417 -35.67 -3.22 -10.28
N LYS A 418 -35.60 -2.72 -9.05
CA LYS A 418 -34.59 -1.78 -8.61
C LYS A 418 -33.62 -2.50 -7.69
N LYS A 419 -32.41 -1.96 -7.60
CA LYS A 419 -31.40 -2.44 -6.67
C LYS A 419 -30.90 -1.30 -5.80
N MET A 420 -30.61 -1.64 -4.55
CA MET A 420 -29.82 -0.80 -3.66
C MET A 420 -28.84 -1.69 -2.90
N ILE A 421 -27.78 -1.09 -2.38
CA ILE A 421 -26.71 -1.80 -1.70
C ILE A 421 -26.73 -1.42 -0.23
N LEU A 422 -26.66 -2.40 0.65
CA LEU A 422 -26.41 -2.20 2.07
C LEU A 422 -24.91 -2.30 2.34
N LEU A 423 -24.30 -1.18 2.66
CA LEU A 423 -22.86 -1.05 2.91
C LEU A 423 -22.55 -1.25 4.38
N ARG A 424 -21.46 -1.94 4.72
CA ARG A 424 -20.74 -1.65 5.97
C ARG A 424 -19.90 -0.41 5.74
N MET A 425 -20.08 0.62 6.55
CA MET A 425 -19.40 1.91 6.40
C MET A 425 -18.65 2.26 7.67
N LEU A 426 -17.35 2.55 7.53
CA LEU A 426 -16.47 2.97 8.60
C LEU A 426 -16.57 4.48 8.78
N LEU A 427 -17.29 4.96 9.80
CA LEU A 427 -17.43 6.39 10.03
C LEU A 427 -16.34 6.97 10.93
N GLY A 428 -15.70 6.16 11.78
CA GLY A 428 -14.64 6.61 12.69
C GLY A 428 -15.06 7.83 13.51
N GLU A 429 -14.16 8.82 13.62
CA GLU A 429 -14.51 10.12 14.20
C GLU A 429 -15.23 11.00 13.16
N MET A 430 -16.49 11.32 13.44
CA MET A 430 -17.38 12.02 12.50
C MET A 430 -17.30 13.54 12.66
N PHE A 431 -17.22 14.26 11.54
CA PHE A 431 -17.51 15.70 11.49
C PHE A 431 -18.96 15.92 11.07
N VAL A 432 -19.78 16.55 11.91
CA VAL A 432 -21.19 16.81 11.57
C VAL A 432 -21.33 18.19 10.92
N LEU A 433 -21.88 18.19 9.72
CA LEU A 433 -22.13 19.35 8.91
C LEU A 433 -23.63 19.67 8.86
N ASN A 434 -24.00 20.90 9.23
CA ASN A 434 -25.38 21.40 9.17
C ASN A 434 -25.60 22.50 8.10
N SER A 435 -24.56 22.81 7.33
CA SER A 435 -24.50 23.87 6.32
C SER A 435 -24.07 23.31 4.95
N ARG A 436 -23.99 24.17 3.93
CA ARG A 436 -23.66 23.81 2.54
C ARG A 436 -22.16 23.81 2.24
N GLU A 437 -21.31 23.69 3.25
CA GLU A 437 -19.86 23.65 3.03
C GLU A 437 -19.48 22.41 2.22
N VAL A 438 -18.44 22.56 1.40
CA VAL A 438 -17.98 21.53 0.47
C VAL A 438 -16.55 21.19 0.82
N PHE A 439 -16.31 19.93 1.15
CA PHE A 439 -14.97 19.44 1.48
C PHE A 439 -14.47 18.45 0.42
N GLN A 440 -13.15 18.44 0.20
CA GLN A 440 -12.45 17.47 -0.66
C GLN A 440 -12.03 16.21 0.11
N ARG A 441 -11.98 16.29 1.44
CA ARG A 441 -11.77 15.20 2.40
C ARG A 441 -12.32 15.66 3.75
N PRO A 442 -12.46 14.80 4.78
CA PRO A 442 -12.92 15.25 6.08
C PRO A 442 -11.99 16.36 6.62
N PRO A 443 -12.54 17.39 7.28
CA PRO A 443 -11.75 18.56 7.66
C PRO A 443 -10.80 18.29 8.83
N CYS A 444 -9.83 19.19 9.02
CA CYS A 444 -8.93 19.14 10.17
C CYS A 444 -9.71 19.34 11.47
N LYS A 445 -9.37 18.58 12.51
CA LYS A 445 -10.04 18.63 13.83
C LYS A 445 -9.85 19.96 14.55
N THR A 446 -8.76 20.66 14.30
CA THR A 446 -8.43 21.93 14.96
C THR A 446 -8.97 23.14 14.19
N CYS A 447 -8.61 23.28 12.91
CA CYS A 447 -8.93 24.49 12.13
C CYS A 447 -10.09 24.32 11.14
N ARG A 448 -10.70 23.13 11.06
CA ARG A 448 -11.82 22.79 10.15
C ARG A 448 -11.52 22.98 8.66
N ASN A 449 -10.25 23.13 8.28
CA ASN A 449 -9.81 23.21 6.90
C ASN A 449 -9.43 21.80 6.39
N ASP A 450 -10.00 21.37 5.26
CA ASP A 450 -9.67 20.09 4.61
C ASP A 450 -8.29 20.08 3.94
N ARG A 451 -7.68 21.26 3.75
CA ARG A 451 -6.31 21.45 3.23
C ARG A 451 -5.34 21.94 4.30
N CYS A 452 -5.61 21.66 5.58
CA CYS A 452 -4.71 22.02 6.67
C CYS A 452 -3.28 21.50 6.42
N SER A 453 -2.30 22.41 6.51
CA SER A 453 -0.87 22.14 6.40
C SER A 453 -0.10 22.42 7.69
N ASP A 454 -0.78 22.92 8.74
CA ASP A 454 -0.16 23.21 10.03
C ASP A 454 0.16 21.91 10.77
N ARG A 455 1.46 21.66 10.95
CA ARG A 455 1.92 20.44 11.60
C ARG A 455 1.63 20.37 13.09
N SER A 456 1.42 21.52 13.74
CA SER A 456 1.07 21.56 15.16
C SER A 456 -0.29 20.93 15.45
N HIS A 457 -1.15 20.81 14.43
CA HIS A 457 -2.43 20.12 14.57
C HIS A 457 -2.27 18.59 14.62
N ASP A 458 -1.07 18.02 14.42
CA ASP A 458 -0.87 16.57 14.30
C ASP A 458 -0.83 15.91 15.66
N GLN A 459 -1.91 15.22 16.00
CA GLN A 459 -2.02 14.48 17.25
C GLN A 459 -1.60 13.02 17.03
N GLY A 460 -0.36 12.80 16.56
CA GLY A 460 0.20 11.47 16.36
C GLY A 460 -0.38 10.69 15.17
N GLY A 461 -0.61 11.37 14.05
CA GLY A 461 -1.22 10.84 12.83
C GLY A 461 -2.75 10.95 12.79
N ASN A 462 -3.35 11.82 13.61
CA ASN A 462 -4.79 11.97 13.76
C ASN A 462 -5.29 13.39 13.45
N TRP A 463 -4.80 13.98 12.36
CA TRP A 463 -5.08 15.36 11.93
C TRP A 463 -6.54 15.65 11.56
N PHE A 464 -7.18 14.71 10.87
CA PHE A 464 -8.46 14.89 10.18
C PHE A 464 -9.51 13.96 10.77
N TYR A 465 -10.76 14.39 10.70
CA TYR A 465 -11.90 13.48 10.91
C TYR A 465 -11.84 12.31 9.92
N ASP A 466 -12.59 11.24 10.19
CA ASP A 466 -12.63 10.05 9.33
C ASP A 466 -13.77 10.12 8.31
N SER A 467 -14.85 10.82 8.66
CA SER A 467 -16.03 10.98 7.80
C SER A 467 -16.72 12.33 8.02
N VAL A 468 -17.62 12.67 7.10
CA VAL A 468 -18.53 13.81 7.23
C VAL A 468 -19.96 13.28 7.30
N VAL A 469 -20.74 13.76 8.26
CA VAL A 469 -22.18 13.46 8.37
C VAL A 469 -22.96 14.74 8.13
N VAL A 470 -23.77 14.75 7.08
CA VAL A 470 -24.63 15.88 6.75
C VAL A 470 -25.93 15.72 7.50
N ASP A 471 -26.10 16.52 8.56
CA ASP A 471 -27.27 16.49 9.45
C ASP A 471 -27.92 17.89 9.56
N GLY A 472 -28.04 18.57 8.41
CA GLY A 472 -28.64 19.89 8.30
C GLY A 472 -30.14 19.89 7.98
N PRO A 473 -30.68 21.01 7.46
CA PRO A 473 -32.11 21.21 7.21
C PRO A 473 -32.67 20.45 5.99
N TRP A 474 -31.91 19.51 5.42
CA TRP A 474 -32.38 18.65 4.32
C TRP A 474 -33.29 17.53 4.83
N ASN A 475 -34.08 16.95 3.93
CA ASN A 475 -35.01 15.87 4.24
C ASN A 475 -34.32 14.64 4.86
N PHE A 476 -33.12 14.31 4.40
CA PHE A 476 -32.38 13.11 4.77
C PHE A 476 -30.99 13.44 5.30
N ARG A 477 -30.54 12.63 6.26
CA ARG A 477 -29.15 12.61 6.73
C ARG A 477 -28.31 11.78 5.78
N GLU A 478 -27.16 12.31 5.38
CA GLU A 478 -26.24 11.66 4.44
C GLU A 478 -24.88 11.47 5.10
N PHE A 479 -24.21 10.37 4.78
CA PHE A 479 -22.93 9.96 5.35
C PHE A 479 -21.89 9.89 4.25
N LEU A 480 -20.74 10.53 4.47
CA LEU A 480 -19.71 10.72 3.46
C LEU A 480 -18.37 10.16 3.94
N VAL A 481 -17.78 9.30 3.12
CA VAL A 481 -16.37 8.90 3.23
C VAL A 481 -15.65 9.20 1.92
N TYR A 482 -14.38 9.57 2.04
CA TYR A 482 -13.59 10.08 0.91
C TYR A 482 -12.47 9.11 0.51
N GLU A 483 -11.97 8.31 1.46
CA GLU A 483 -10.93 7.33 1.20
C GLU A 483 -11.52 6.04 0.61
N LEU A 484 -10.73 5.39 -0.27
CA LEU A 484 -11.09 4.09 -0.85
C LEU A 484 -11.19 3.03 0.25
N ASN A 485 -12.09 2.07 0.04
CA ASN A 485 -12.31 0.92 0.93
C ASN A 485 -12.72 1.31 2.37
N MET A 486 -13.33 2.49 2.56
CA MET A 486 -14.03 2.84 3.81
C MET A 486 -15.44 2.24 3.88
N CYS A 487 -15.91 1.66 2.76
CA CYS A 487 -17.16 0.94 2.66
C CYS A 487 -16.94 -0.47 2.10
N TYR A 488 -17.71 -1.44 2.58
CA TYR A 488 -17.84 -2.77 2.00
C TYR A 488 -19.28 -3.02 1.55
N PRO A 489 -19.56 -3.26 0.25
CA PRO A 489 -20.90 -3.50 -0.24
C PRO A 489 -21.35 -4.92 0.10
N GLU A 490 -21.93 -5.12 1.29
CA GLU A 490 -22.16 -6.48 1.80
C GLU A 490 -23.43 -7.13 1.28
N TYR A 491 -24.50 -6.37 1.05
CA TYR A 491 -25.75 -6.95 0.54
C TYR A 491 -26.28 -6.17 -0.66
N VAL A 492 -26.69 -6.89 -1.70
CA VAL A 492 -27.47 -6.38 -2.82
C VAL A 492 -28.93 -6.69 -2.55
N ILE A 493 -29.75 -5.64 -2.49
CA ILE A 493 -31.19 -5.72 -2.24
C ILE A 493 -31.91 -5.46 -3.56
N THR A 494 -32.60 -6.47 -4.09
CA THR A 494 -33.51 -6.32 -5.23
C THR A 494 -34.93 -6.12 -4.74
N TYR A 495 -35.61 -5.10 -5.24
CA TYR A 495 -36.97 -4.73 -4.82
C TYR A 495 -37.80 -4.17 -5.97
N LYS A 496 -39.11 -4.06 -5.75
CA LYS A 496 -40.05 -3.33 -6.62
C LYS A 496 -40.70 -2.18 -5.87
N ARG A 497 -40.99 -1.11 -6.60
CA ARG A 497 -41.82 0.01 -6.14
C ARG A 497 -43.29 -0.42 -6.27
N THR A 498 -44.07 -0.35 -5.19
CA THR A 498 -45.47 -0.83 -5.16
C THR A 498 -46.41 0.10 -4.44
#